data_AF-A0A7J4MNP5-F1
#
_entry.id   AF-A0A7J4MNP5-F1
#
_cell.length_a   1.000
_cell.length_b   1.000
_cell.length_c   1.000
_cell.angle_alpha   90.00
_cell.angle_beta   90.00
_cell.angle_gamma   90.00
#
_symmetry.space_group_name_H-M   'P 1'
#
loop_
_entity.id
_entity.type
_entity.pdbx_description
1 polymer ?
#
loop_
_entity_poly.entity_id
_entity_poly.type
_entity_poly.pdbx_seq_one_letter_code
_entity_poly.pdbx_strand_id
1 'polypeptide(L)'
;MKTNLHTRTLISELQKAGKTTPLWKRVAEELESSTRRMVAVNLSKIDKVVKAGEIALVPGKVLSTGSLSKKISIAAFSYSEAAREKIAKNGETLSLSELLKKNPQGKKVRLVK
;
A
#
# COMPACT_ATOMS: atom_id res chain seq x y z
N MET A 1 -16.03 -10.12 9.29
CA MET A 1 -15.97 -10.28 7.81
C MET A 1 -16.25 -8.94 7.14
N LYS A 2 -15.53 -8.60 6.06
CA LYS A 2 -15.82 -7.40 5.27
C LYS A 2 -16.96 -7.68 4.29
N THR A 3 -17.92 -6.76 4.20
CA THR A 3 -19.11 -6.88 3.33
C THR A 3 -18.78 -6.74 1.84
N ASN A 4 -17.65 -6.13 1.50
CA ASN A 4 -17.30 -5.81 0.13
C ASN A 4 -16.59 -6.97 -0.59
N LEU A 5 -17.20 -7.46 -1.69
CA LEU A 5 -16.69 -8.59 -2.48
C LEU A 5 -15.31 -8.32 -3.10
N HIS A 6 -15.06 -7.13 -3.66
CA HIS A 6 -13.75 -6.79 -4.25
C HIS A 6 -12.62 -6.86 -3.22
N THR A 7 -12.88 -6.38 -2.00
CA THR A 7 -11.89 -6.43 -0.92
C THR A 7 -11.60 -7.88 -0.53
N ARG A 8 -12.62 -8.74 -0.51
CA ARG A 8 -12.48 -10.15 -0.18
C ARG A 8 -11.65 -10.91 -1.23
N THR A 9 -11.87 -10.63 -2.52
CA THR A 9 -11.06 -11.21 -3.59
C THR A 9 -9.60 -10.79 -3.47
N LEU A 10 -9.35 -9.50 -3.23
CA LEU A 10 -8.00 -8.95 -3.07
C LEU A 10 -7.27 -9.54 -1.86
N ILE A 11 -7.96 -9.75 -0.73
CA ILE A 11 -7.41 -10.44 0.44
C ILE A 11 -7.04 -11.89 0.09
N SER A 12 -7.89 -12.61 -0.64
CA SER A 12 -7.61 -13.98 -1.06
C SER A 12 -6.38 -14.07 -1.98
N GLU A 13 -6.23 -13.13 -2.92
CA GLU A 13 -5.04 -13.02 -3.77
C GLU A 13 -3.77 -12.76 -2.96
N LEU A 14 -3.82 -11.83 -2.00
CA LEU A 14 -2.71 -11.52 -1.11
C LEU A 14 -2.36 -12.70 -0.20
N GLN A 15 -3.34 -13.44 0.33
CA GLN A 15 -3.10 -14.64 1.13
C GLN A 15 -2.41 -15.74 0.30
N LYS A 16 -2.80 -15.91 -0.97
CA LYS A 16 -2.13 -16.85 -1.88
C LYS A 16 -0.67 -16.45 -2.12
N ALA A 17 -0.41 -15.18 -2.44
CA ALA A 17 0.96 -14.67 -2.56
C ALA A 17 1.74 -14.74 -1.23
N GLY A 18 1.02 -14.63 -0.11
CA GLY A 18 1.52 -14.76 1.26
C GLY A 18 2.07 -16.13 1.61
N LYS A 19 1.68 -17.18 0.87
CA LYS A 19 2.28 -18.52 1.04
C LYS A 19 3.74 -18.55 0.63
N THR A 20 4.13 -17.73 -0.34
CA THR A 20 5.51 -17.66 -0.85
C THR A 20 6.30 -16.55 -0.14
N THR A 21 5.67 -15.41 0.14
CA THR A 21 6.33 -14.26 0.76
C THR A 21 5.61 -13.83 2.04
N PRO A 22 6.24 -13.88 3.22
CA PRO A 22 5.58 -13.55 4.49
C PRO A 22 5.09 -12.08 4.56
N LEU A 23 5.67 -11.18 3.76
CA LEU A 23 5.22 -9.80 3.63
C LEU A 23 3.74 -9.71 3.22
N TRP A 24 3.32 -10.49 2.23
CA TRP A 24 1.95 -10.45 1.72
C TRP A 24 0.96 -11.05 2.68
N LYS A 25 1.37 -12.08 3.43
CA LYS A 25 0.56 -12.66 4.51
C LYS A 25 0.22 -11.60 5.55
N ARG A 26 1.21 -10.81 5.96
CA ARG A 26 1.03 -9.71 6.92
C ARG A 26 0.08 -8.62 6.40
N VAL A 27 0.24 -8.22 5.15
CA VAL A 27 -0.62 -7.23 4.48
C VAL A 27 -2.07 -7.73 4.39
N ALA A 28 -2.26 -9.02 4.09
CA ALA A 28 -3.58 -9.64 4.04
C ALA A 28 -4.25 -9.65 5.42
N GLU A 29 -3.53 -10.02 6.48
CA GLU A 29 -4.05 -10.01 7.86
C GLU A 29 -4.46 -8.59 8.30
N GLU A 30 -3.66 -7.57 7.97
CA GLU A 30 -3.99 -6.18 8.28
C GLU A 30 -5.21 -5.69 7.48
N LEU A 31 -5.38 -6.13 6.24
CA LEU A 31 -6.57 -5.85 5.42
C LEU A 31 -7.81 -6.60 5.87
N GLU A 32 -7.65 -7.79 6.44
CA GLU A 32 -8.73 -8.59 7.00
C GLU A 32 -9.24 -7.99 8.32
N SER A 33 -8.40 -7.22 9.00
CA SER A 33 -8.78 -6.46 10.20
C SER A 33 -9.90 -5.45 9.94
N SER A 34 -10.57 -5.06 11.04
CA SER A 34 -11.67 -4.08 11.00
C SER A 34 -11.20 -2.78 10.33
N THR A 35 -12.07 -2.16 9.53
CA THR A 35 -11.82 -0.85 8.90
C THR A 35 -11.40 0.22 9.90
N ARG A 36 -11.87 0.15 11.14
CA ARG A 36 -11.48 1.05 12.24
C ARG A 36 -10.01 0.92 12.66
N ARG A 37 -9.41 -0.26 12.42
CA ARG A 37 -7.99 -0.55 12.69
C ARG A 37 -7.11 -0.36 11.45
N MET A 38 -7.70 -0.05 10.28
CA MET A 38 -6.92 0.21 9.09
C MET A 38 -6.05 1.44 9.29
N VAL A 39 -4.80 1.31 8.85
CA VAL A 39 -3.82 2.36 9.01
C VAL A 39 -4.09 3.48 8.01
N ALA A 40 -4.03 4.72 8.49
CA ALA A 40 -4.02 5.92 7.65
C ALA A 40 -2.64 6.55 7.69
N VAL A 41 -1.98 6.66 6.53
CA VAL A 41 -0.60 7.16 6.43
C VAL A 41 -0.57 8.45 5.63
N ASN A 42 0.11 9.45 6.16
CA ASN A 42 0.33 10.74 5.50
C ASN A 42 1.55 10.69 4.57
N LEU A 43 1.55 11.48 3.49
CA LEU A 43 2.69 11.62 2.57
C LEU A 43 3.99 11.98 3.29
N SER A 44 3.93 12.86 4.29
CA SER A 44 5.10 13.25 5.09
C SER A 44 5.75 12.08 5.83
N LYS A 45 4.98 11.07 6.26
CA LYS A 45 5.51 9.88 6.92
C LYS A 45 6.17 8.96 5.89
N ILE A 46 5.59 8.83 4.71
CA ILE A 46 6.14 8.02 3.61
C ILE A 46 7.49 8.59 3.16
N ASP A 47 7.57 9.90 2.94
CA ASP A 47 8.81 10.58 2.48
C ASP A 47 9.98 10.42 3.46
N LYS A 48 9.69 10.38 4.78
CA LYS A 48 10.69 10.16 5.83
C LYS A 48 11.18 8.72 5.90
N VAL A 49 10.28 7.75 5.77
CA VAL A 49 10.59 6.33 6.02
C VAL A 49 11.19 5.67 4.77
N VAL A 50 10.70 6.02 3.59
CA VAL A 50 11.02 5.35 2.35
C VAL A 50 12.16 6.06 1.63
N LYS A 51 13.12 5.28 1.13
CA LYS A 51 14.25 5.81 0.36
C LYS A 51 13.89 5.89 -1.13
N ALA A 52 14.58 6.76 -1.85
CA ALA A 52 14.42 6.85 -3.30
C ALA A 52 14.75 5.49 -3.96
N GLY A 53 13.87 5.03 -4.85
CA GLY A 53 14.00 3.72 -5.53
C GLY A 53 13.45 2.51 -4.75
N GLU A 54 12.91 2.71 -3.55
CA GLU A 54 12.11 1.69 -2.84
C GLU A 54 10.61 1.88 -3.16
N ILE A 55 9.81 0.85 -2.88
CA ILE A 55 8.35 0.92 -3.02
C ILE A 55 7.72 0.97 -1.63
N ALA A 56 6.94 2.00 -1.35
CA ALA A 56 6.18 2.14 -0.11
C ALA A 56 4.94 1.25 -0.16
N LEU A 57 4.77 0.31 0.77
CA LEU A 57 3.58 -0.52 0.86
C LEU A 57 2.74 -0.13 2.07
N VAL A 58 1.50 0.29 1.83
CA VAL A 58 0.58 0.74 2.87
C VAL A 58 -0.66 -0.16 2.87
N PRO A 59 -0.88 -1.01 3.88
CA PRO A 59 -2.02 -1.93 3.95
C PRO A 59 -3.34 -1.22 4.34
N GLY A 60 -3.48 0.05 3.95
CA GLY A 60 -4.53 0.96 4.40
C GLY A 60 -4.72 2.14 3.47
N LYS A 61 -5.13 3.29 4.04
CA LYS A 61 -5.43 4.50 3.28
C LYS A 61 -4.26 5.48 3.31
N VAL A 62 -3.91 6.04 2.16
CA VAL A 62 -2.94 7.13 2.07
C VAL A 62 -3.66 8.47 1.98
N LEU A 63 -3.23 9.41 2.83
CA LEU A 63 -3.76 10.77 2.94
C LEU A 63 -2.77 11.78 2.38
N SER A 64 -3.28 12.93 1.94
CA SER A 64 -2.52 13.96 1.22
C SER A 64 -1.72 14.91 2.11
N THR A 65 -1.70 14.70 3.43
CA THR A 65 -1.06 15.62 4.37
C THR A 65 0.46 15.59 4.22
N GLY A 66 1.04 16.76 4.00
CA GLY A 66 2.47 16.94 3.69
C GLY A 66 2.76 16.98 2.18
N SER A 67 4.05 16.79 1.87
CA SER A 67 4.60 16.84 0.51
C SER A 67 5.51 15.65 0.29
N LEU A 68 5.51 15.14 -0.95
CA LEU A 68 6.43 14.09 -1.38
C LEU A 68 7.58 14.79 -2.13
N SER A 69 8.78 14.77 -1.56
CA SER A 69 9.96 15.41 -2.17
C SER A 69 10.73 14.44 -3.07
N LYS A 70 10.57 13.14 -2.82
CA LYS A 70 11.34 12.08 -3.49
C LYS A 70 10.47 11.35 -4.52
N LYS A 71 11.10 10.95 -5.64
CA LYS A 71 10.48 10.05 -6.62
C LYS A 71 10.43 8.63 -6.08
N ILE A 72 9.26 8.25 -5.55
CA ILE A 72 8.99 6.97 -4.89
C ILE A 72 7.68 6.41 -5.43
N SER A 73 7.64 5.10 -5.65
CA SER A 73 6.40 4.40 -5.97
C SER A 73 5.70 4.04 -4.67
N ILE A 74 4.40 4.33 -4.58
CA ILE A 74 3.58 4.03 -3.41
C ILE A 74 2.52 3.04 -3.84
N ALA A 75 2.36 1.96 -3.08
CA ALA A 75 1.32 0.96 -3.24
C ALA A 75 0.45 0.91 -1.99
N ALA A 76 -0.85 1.11 -2.16
CA ALA A 76 -1.79 1.17 -1.05
C ALA A 76 -3.14 0.53 -1.41
N PHE A 77 -3.92 0.21 -0.37
CA PHE A 77 -5.29 -0.27 -0.57
C PHE A 77 -6.20 0.83 -1.12
N SER A 78 -6.06 2.05 -0.58
CA SER A 78 -6.85 3.19 -1.01
C SER A 78 -6.06 4.48 -0.88
N TYR A 79 -6.42 5.45 -1.71
CA TYR A 79 -5.83 6.79 -1.69
C TYR A 79 -6.94 7.81 -1.54
N SER A 80 -6.67 8.88 -0.81
CA SER A 80 -7.46 10.11 -0.96
C SER A 80 -7.24 10.69 -2.36
N GLU A 81 -8.26 11.32 -2.91
CA GLU A 81 -8.21 11.98 -4.21
C GLU A 81 -7.08 13.01 -4.28
N ALA A 82 -7.01 13.91 -3.29
CA ALA A 82 -5.92 14.86 -3.14
C ALA A 82 -4.53 14.18 -2.97
N ALA A 83 -4.48 12.95 -2.45
CA ALA A 83 -3.22 12.22 -2.32
C ALA A 83 -2.76 11.71 -3.67
N ARG A 84 -3.67 11.19 -4.51
CA ARG A 84 -3.35 10.76 -5.87
C ARG A 84 -2.78 11.90 -6.70
N GLU A 85 -3.40 13.07 -6.65
CA GLU A 85 -2.91 14.25 -7.39
C GLU A 85 -1.51 14.68 -6.95
N LYS A 86 -1.25 14.70 -5.64
CA LYS A 86 0.07 15.05 -5.12
C LYS A 86 1.13 14.01 -5.48
N ILE A 87 0.79 12.73 -5.40
CA ILE A 87 1.73 11.65 -5.72
C ILE A 87 2.01 11.64 -7.23
N ALA A 88 1.00 11.82 -8.09
CA ALA A 88 1.15 11.81 -9.54
C ALA A 88 2.14 12.86 -10.06
N LYS A 89 2.33 13.97 -9.33
CA LYS A 89 3.32 15.00 -9.69
C LYS A 89 4.77 14.55 -9.48
N ASN A 90 5.03 13.78 -8.43
CA ASN A 90 6.39 13.46 -7.98
C ASN A 90 6.69 11.95 -7.89
N GLY A 91 5.79 11.07 -8.31
CA GLY A 91 5.95 9.62 -8.18
C GLY A 91 4.80 8.85 -8.82
N GLU A 92 4.70 7.56 -8.47
CA GLU A 92 3.70 6.65 -9.02
C GLU A 92 2.79 6.09 -7.92
N THR A 93 1.49 6.12 -8.16
CA THR A 93 0.52 5.37 -7.33
C THR A 93 0.24 4.03 -7.95
N LEU A 94 0.44 2.97 -7.17
CA LEU A 94 0.12 1.60 -7.52
C LEU A 94 -1.00 1.09 -6.60
N SER A 95 -1.83 0.23 -7.13
CA SER A 95 -2.74 -0.59 -6.33
C SER A 95 -2.01 -1.83 -5.79
N LEU A 96 -2.55 -2.43 -4.74
CA LEU A 96 -2.02 -3.69 -4.21
C LEU A 96 -2.03 -4.80 -5.26
N SER A 97 -3.08 -4.90 -6.08
CA SER A 97 -3.17 -5.90 -7.15
C SER A 97 -2.11 -5.68 -8.24
N GLU A 98 -1.83 -4.44 -8.61
CA GLU A 98 -0.76 -4.13 -9.57
C GLU A 98 0.62 -4.46 -9.00
N LEU A 99 0.87 -4.13 -7.72
CA LEU A 99 2.14 -4.47 -7.09
C LEU A 99 2.32 -6.00 -6.97
N LEU A 100 1.24 -6.73 -6.70
CA LEU A 100 1.26 -8.20 -6.67
C LEU A 100 1.65 -8.78 -8.03
N LYS A 101 1.10 -8.24 -9.12
CA LYS A 101 1.40 -8.67 -10.49
C LYS A 101 2.80 -8.28 -10.94
N LYS A 102 3.24 -7.05 -10.65
CA LYS A 102 4.58 -6.55 -11.02
C LYS A 102 5.70 -7.17 -10.18
N ASN A 103 5.47 -7.36 -8.88
CA ASN A 103 6.50 -7.80 -7.93
C ASN A 103 5.94 -8.78 -6.89
N PRO A 104 5.62 -10.02 -7.30
CA PRO A 104 5.09 -11.04 -6.39
C PRO A 104 6.05 -11.42 -5.26
N GLN A 105 7.36 -11.14 -5.42
CA GLN A 105 8.39 -11.43 -4.42
C GLN A 105 8.54 -10.32 -3.36
N GLY A 106 7.93 -9.15 -3.53
CA GLY A 106 8.02 -8.05 -2.56
C GLY A 106 9.45 -7.51 -2.37
N LYS A 107 10.32 -7.63 -3.39
CA LYS A 107 11.71 -7.12 -3.30
C LYS A 107 11.74 -5.59 -3.33
N LYS A 108 12.57 -4.98 -2.47
CA LYS A 108 12.67 -3.51 -2.26
C LYS A 108 11.36 -2.84 -1.83
N VAL A 109 10.48 -3.60 -1.19
CA VAL A 109 9.21 -3.08 -0.66
C VAL A 109 9.37 -2.79 0.82
N ARG A 110 8.91 -1.62 1.24
CA ARG A 110 8.95 -1.19 2.63
C ARG A 110 7.54 -1.01 3.16
N LEU A 111 7.18 -1.85 4.14
CA LEU A 111 5.88 -1.76 4.80
C LEU A 111 5.84 -0.49 5.66
N VAL A 112 4.91 0.41 5.36
CA VAL A 112 4.70 1.66 6.10
C VAL A 112 3.34 1.58 6.78
N LYS A 113 3.37 1.73 8.10
CA LYS A 113 2.19 1.91 8.94
C LYS A 113 2.42 2.99 9.98
#